data_AF-A0A3P9M5Z6-F1
#
_entry.id   AF-A0A3P9M5Z6-F1
#
_cell.length_a   1.000
_cell.length_b   1.000
_cell.length_c   1.000
_cell.angle_alpha   90.00
_cell.angle_beta   90.00
_cell.angle_gamma   90.00
#
_symmetry.space_group_name_H-M   'P 1'
#
loop_
_entity.id
_entity.type
_entity.pdbx_description
1 polymer ?
#
loop_
_entity_poly.entity_id
_entity_poly.type
_entity_poly.pdbx_seq_one_letter_code
_entity_poly.pdbx_strand_id
1 'polypeptide(L)'
;MCYPLPLRCRPHMLHESLEILKTADFNYRKEVELIRSHFQEQYQNWLVLDALKSKWWIWEKISEEVSISIKNISTYLERAQAGQATCIYRLSITPAEVARGLGTFDQYCPVCLARHCHLVDCSGTTSLALVAEYRKLYYKLCGEKHLEEFLSSPDQFVPPGCPHMLPQPHLLPKKLTEVEVKNSFPQHPELKGFCPVTYHEGKQRFEALVQGKAKYAVEYREQLYVFESQQKQEKFLRTPEAYWNQKLPKKVPALCEPVLLTSLPTLGYMEQGMANPLIKAMTAAGCLRPKYPFLSAQKSVLIYVGLYLKAFNPRSSESSRQRCKKKLASFEEDCTLIPYLSSKMNCLPVEFSVDLQFKLNKFLALEGAASVLQF
;
A
#
# COMPACT_ATOMS: atom_id res chain seq x y z
N MET A 1 -24.04 -42.79 65.40
CA MET A 1 -24.70 -41.62 64.79
C MET A 1 -24.62 -41.77 63.28
N CYS A 2 -25.78 -41.82 62.65
CA CYS A 2 -25.97 -42.09 61.23
C CYS A 2 -25.46 -40.91 60.38
N TYR A 3 -24.67 -41.19 59.34
CA TYR A 3 -24.50 -40.29 58.20
C TYR A 3 -25.16 -40.94 56.97
N PRO A 4 -25.92 -40.19 56.15
CA PRO A 4 -26.75 -40.75 55.11
C PRO A 4 -25.93 -41.08 53.85
N LEU A 5 -26.39 -42.12 53.15
CA LEU A 5 -25.97 -42.55 51.82
C LEU A 5 -26.00 -41.39 50.79
N PRO A 6 -25.15 -41.44 49.75
CA PRO A 6 -25.20 -40.46 48.68
C PRO A 6 -26.53 -40.56 47.94
N LEU A 7 -27.21 -39.42 47.81
CA LEU A 7 -28.36 -39.24 46.93
C LEU A 7 -27.97 -39.70 45.52
N ARG A 8 -28.55 -40.82 45.07
CA ARG A 8 -28.57 -41.18 43.65
C ARG A 8 -29.20 -40.00 42.89
N CYS A 9 -28.38 -39.20 42.21
CA CYS A 9 -28.87 -38.32 41.16
C CYS A 9 -29.63 -39.20 40.17
N ARG A 10 -30.96 -39.01 40.10
CA ARG A 10 -31.75 -39.55 39.01
C ARG A 10 -31.14 -38.99 37.72
N PRO A 11 -30.79 -39.82 36.72
CA PRO A 11 -30.45 -39.28 35.42
C PRO A 11 -31.68 -38.50 34.95
N HIS A 12 -31.54 -37.19 34.79
CA HIS A 12 -32.54 -36.43 34.05
C HIS A 12 -32.69 -37.14 32.70
N MET A 13 -33.87 -37.69 32.43
CA MET A 13 -34.22 -38.19 31.10
C MET A 13 -34.05 -37.01 30.14
N LEU A 14 -32.87 -36.93 29.51
CA LEU A 14 -32.65 -36.04 28.38
C LEU A 14 -33.67 -36.48 27.34
N HIS A 15 -34.60 -35.60 27.02
CA HIS A 15 -35.62 -35.89 26.03
C HIS A 15 -34.90 -35.94 24.67
N GLU A 16 -34.52 -37.13 24.22
CA GLU A 16 -33.80 -37.39 22.96
C GLU A 16 -34.69 -37.19 21.73
N SER A 17 -35.58 -36.19 21.75
CA SER A 17 -36.33 -35.87 20.54
C SER A 17 -35.38 -35.27 19.51
N LEU A 18 -35.53 -35.72 18.26
CA LEU A 18 -34.70 -35.25 17.14
C LEU A 18 -34.72 -33.72 17.00
N GLU A 19 -35.84 -33.08 17.35
CA GLU A 19 -36.00 -31.62 17.32
C GLU A 19 -35.19 -30.91 18.41
N ILE A 20 -35.05 -31.49 19.61
CA ILE A 20 -34.19 -30.95 20.66
C ILE A 20 -32.72 -31.05 20.26
N LEU A 21 -32.31 -32.19 19.67
CA LEU A 21 -30.95 -32.39 19.19
C LEU A 21 -30.59 -31.43 18.03
N LYS A 22 -31.51 -31.23 17.07
CA LYS A 22 -31.32 -30.25 15.99
C LYS A 22 -31.19 -28.82 16.52
N THR A 23 -32.03 -28.45 17.49
CA THR A 23 -31.99 -27.11 18.11
C THR A 23 -30.69 -26.92 18.89
N ALA A 24 -30.24 -27.95 19.62
CA ALA A 24 -28.97 -27.92 20.35
C ALA A 24 -27.76 -27.84 19.41
N ASP A 25 -27.72 -28.60 18.31
CA ASP A 25 -26.64 -28.51 17.30
C ASP A 25 -26.60 -27.13 16.64
N PHE A 26 -27.77 -26.56 16.30
CA PHE A 26 -27.86 -25.21 15.76
C PHE A 26 -27.29 -24.16 16.72
N ASN A 27 -27.69 -24.21 17.99
CA ASN A 27 -27.18 -23.28 19.00
C ASN A 27 -25.69 -23.48 19.25
N TYR A 28 -25.22 -24.74 19.36
CA TYR A 28 -23.81 -25.05 19.52
C TYR A 28 -22.97 -24.48 18.38
N ARG A 29 -23.36 -24.71 17.11
CA ARG A 29 -22.62 -24.19 15.95
C ARG A 29 -22.52 -22.66 15.95
N LYS A 30 -23.57 -21.98 16.40
CA LYS A 30 -23.59 -20.52 16.51
C LYS A 30 -22.65 -20.02 17.62
N GLU A 31 -22.64 -20.69 18.76
CA GLU A 31 -21.91 -20.23 19.95
C GLU A 31 -20.43 -20.68 19.95
N VAL A 32 -20.12 -21.85 19.41
CA VAL A 32 -18.77 -22.43 19.46
C VAL A 32 -17.73 -21.56 18.75
N GLU A 33 -18.11 -20.85 17.68
CA GLU A 33 -17.19 -19.95 16.97
C GLU A 33 -16.81 -18.74 17.84
N LEU A 34 -17.79 -18.17 18.55
CA LEU A 34 -17.59 -17.06 19.48
C LEU A 34 -16.76 -17.50 20.70
N ILE A 35 -17.12 -18.64 21.29
CA ILE A 35 -16.40 -19.22 22.43
C ILE A 35 -14.96 -19.55 22.03
N ARG A 36 -14.75 -20.22 20.89
CA ARG A 36 -13.41 -20.55 20.40
C ARG A 36 -12.56 -19.30 20.20
N SER A 37 -13.10 -18.28 19.55
CA SER A 37 -12.37 -17.02 19.30
C SER A 37 -11.99 -16.36 20.64
N HIS A 38 -12.93 -16.30 21.58
CA HIS A 38 -12.66 -15.75 22.92
C HIS A 38 -11.58 -16.51 23.68
N PHE A 39 -11.65 -17.85 23.75
CA PHE A 39 -10.65 -18.65 24.45
C PHE A 39 -9.27 -18.62 23.78
N GLN A 40 -9.25 -18.59 22.44
CA GLN A 40 -8.00 -18.49 21.69
C GLN A 40 -7.33 -17.13 21.89
N GLU A 41 -8.11 -16.04 21.93
CA GLU A 41 -7.60 -14.68 22.16
C GLU A 41 -7.16 -14.44 23.61
N GLN A 42 -7.95 -14.90 24.59
CA GLN A 42 -7.72 -14.59 26.00
C GLN A 42 -6.76 -15.56 26.70
N TYR A 43 -6.78 -16.84 26.35
CA TYR A 43 -6.08 -17.87 27.13
C TYR A 43 -5.12 -18.73 26.31
N GLN A 44 -5.24 -18.73 24.97
CA GLN A 44 -4.41 -19.52 24.05
C GLN A 44 -4.36 -21.02 24.42
N ASN A 45 -5.44 -21.54 25.01
CA ASN A 45 -5.52 -22.89 25.57
C ASN A 45 -6.63 -23.75 24.93
N TRP A 46 -7.15 -23.34 23.76
CA TRP A 46 -8.16 -24.12 23.04
C TRP A 46 -7.53 -25.30 22.29
N LEU A 47 -7.99 -26.51 22.55
CA LEU A 47 -7.52 -27.74 21.91
C LEU A 47 -8.62 -28.34 21.03
N VAL A 48 -8.29 -28.62 19.77
CA VAL A 48 -9.17 -29.34 18.83
C VAL A 48 -8.69 -30.78 18.71
N LEU A 49 -9.57 -31.75 18.97
CA LEU A 49 -9.27 -33.17 18.87
C LEU A 49 -10.09 -33.82 17.76
N ASP A 50 -9.48 -34.78 17.06
CA ASP A 50 -10.14 -35.55 16.00
C ASP A 50 -11.05 -36.62 16.60
N ALA A 51 -12.36 -36.42 16.45
CA ALA A 51 -13.40 -37.32 16.95
C ALA A 51 -13.46 -38.66 16.18
N LEU A 52 -12.79 -38.79 15.04
CA LEU A 52 -12.71 -40.06 14.29
C LEU A 52 -11.71 -41.05 14.91
N LYS A 53 -10.89 -40.60 15.87
CA LYS A 53 -9.92 -41.45 16.58
C LYS A 53 -10.59 -42.28 17.67
N SER A 54 -9.87 -43.29 18.15
CA SER A 54 -10.36 -44.14 19.24
C SER A 54 -10.52 -43.32 20.53
N LYS A 55 -11.49 -43.71 21.37
CA LYS A 55 -11.70 -43.08 22.69
C LYS A 55 -10.42 -43.08 23.55
N TRP A 56 -9.61 -44.14 23.43
CA TRP A 56 -8.31 -44.26 24.09
C TRP A 56 -7.32 -43.20 23.63
N TRP A 57 -7.20 -42.97 22.31
CA TRP A 57 -6.31 -41.94 21.77
C TRP A 57 -6.73 -40.54 22.22
N ILE A 58 -8.03 -40.25 22.21
CA ILE A 58 -8.57 -38.96 22.69
C ILE A 58 -8.22 -38.78 24.18
N TRP A 59 -8.44 -39.81 25.00
CA TRP A 59 -8.12 -39.79 26.43
C TRP A 59 -6.62 -39.57 26.69
N GLU A 60 -5.77 -40.28 25.95
CA GLU A 60 -4.32 -40.14 26.03
C GLU A 60 -3.87 -38.73 25.67
N LYS A 61 -4.39 -38.16 24.58
CA LYS A 61 -4.08 -36.78 24.16
C LYS A 61 -4.53 -35.74 25.18
N ILE A 62 -5.72 -35.88 25.74
CA ILE A 62 -6.20 -34.99 26.81
C ILE A 62 -5.28 -35.10 28.03
N SER A 63 -4.93 -36.34 28.42
CA SER A 63 -4.06 -36.58 29.57
C SER A 63 -2.66 -35.98 29.37
N GLU A 64 -2.12 -36.07 28.15
CA GLU A 64 -0.83 -35.46 27.76
C GLU A 64 -0.89 -33.93 27.87
N GLU A 65 -1.89 -33.28 27.28
CA GLU A 65 -2.04 -31.82 27.31
C GLU A 65 -2.27 -31.29 28.74
N VAL A 66 -3.08 -31.98 29.54
CA VAL A 66 -3.28 -31.66 30.96
C VAL A 66 -1.98 -31.83 31.72
N SER A 67 -1.22 -32.89 31.48
CA SER A 67 0.08 -33.13 32.13
C SER A 67 1.09 -32.02 31.79
N ILE A 68 1.14 -31.56 30.53
CA ILE A 68 1.97 -30.42 30.11
C ILE A 68 1.55 -29.14 30.86
N SER A 69 0.25 -28.87 30.95
CA SER A 69 -0.27 -27.69 31.66
C SER A 69 0.10 -27.72 33.15
N ILE A 70 -0.13 -28.86 33.83
CA ILE A 70 0.23 -29.04 35.24
C ILE A 70 1.74 -28.87 35.44
N LYS A 71 2.56 -29.43 34.55
CA LYS A 71 4.03 -29.29 34.61
C LYS A 71 4.46 -27.82 34.48
N ASN A 72 3.86 -27.07 33.57
CA ASN A 72 4.14 -25.64 33.41
C ASN A 72 3.73 -24.85 34.65
N ILE A 73 2.56 -25.13 35.23
CA ILE A 73 2.10 -24.50 36.47
C ILE A 73 3.05 -24.82 37.64
N SER A 74 3.45 -26.08 37.82
CA SER A 74 4.40 -26.48 38.87
C SER A 74 5.74 -25.75 38.70
N THR A 75 6.29 -25.79 37.48
CA THR A 75 7.56 -25.14 37.14
C THR A 75 7.50 -23.63 37.40
N TYR A 76 6.39 -23.00 37.04
CA TYR A 76 6.15 -21.58 37.31
C TYR A 76 6.14 -21.29 38.81
N LEU A 77 5.38 -22.04 39.60
CA LEU A 77 5.27 -21.83 41.06
C LEU A 77 6.61 -22.03 41.75
N GLU A 78 7.35 -23.08 41.40
CA GLU A 78 8.69 -23.36 41.94
C GLU A 78 9.68 -22.23 41.62
N ARG A 79 9.72 -21.80 40.35
CA ARG A 79 10.63 -20.73 39.92
C ARG A 79 10.27 -19.37 40.50
N ALA A 80 8.99 -19.03 40.53
CA ALA A 80 8.51 -17.78 41.09
C ALA A 80 8.82 -17.68 42.60
N GLN A 81 8.67 -18.79 43.35
CA GLN A 81 9.07 -18.86 44.76
C GLN A 81 10.59 -18.73 44.95
N ALA A 82 11.37 -19.32 44.05
CA ALA A 82 12.84 -19.19 44.04
C ALA A 82 13.32 -17.82 43.53
N GLY A 83 12.42 -16.92 43.13
CA GLY A 83 12.76 -15.61 42.56
C GLY A 83 13.45 -15.68 41.19
N GLN A 84 13.25 -16.77 40.44
CA GLN A 84 13.81 -16.98 39.11
C GLN A 84 12.82 -16.54 38.02
N ALA A 85 13.34 -16.19 36.85
CA ALA A 85 12.48 -15.89 35.70
C ALA A 85 11.84 -17.15 35.14
N THR A 86 10.60 -17.04 34.68
CA THR A 86 9.84 -18.16 34.13
C THR A 86 8.95 -17.73 32.96
N CYS A 87 8.76 -18.64 32.00
CA CYS A 87 7.84 -18.41 30.89
C CYS A 87 6.38 -18.52 31.38
N ILE A 88 5.50 -17.66 30.88
CA ILE A 88 4.08 -17.63 31.27
C ILE A 88 3.17 -18.44 30.33
N TYR A 89 3.75 -19.11 29.34
CA TYR A 89 3.00 -19.86 28.35
C TYR A 89 2.14 -20.97 28.98
N ARG A 90 0.85 -21.01 28.61
CA ARG A 90 -0.15 -21.97 29.08
C ARG A 90 -0.46 -21.89 30.59
N LEU A 91 -0.27 -20.73 31.22
CA LEU A 91 -0.67 -20.51 32.62
C LEU A 91 -2.06 -19.87 32.78
N SER A 92 -2.83 -19.77 31.70
CA SER A 92 -4.14 -19.07 31.66
C SER A 92 -4.10 -17.60 32.10
N ILE A 93 -2.93 -16.96 32.00
CA ILE A 93 -2.76 -15.52 32.20
C ILE A 93 -3.26 -14.80 30.94
N THR A 94 -4.06 -13.76 31.13
CA THR A 94 -4.67 -13.02 30.00
C THR A 94 -3.72 -11.96 29.44
N PRO A 95 -3.80 -11.64 28.13
CA PRO A 95 -3.03 -10.53 27.55
C PRO A 95 -3.28 -9.19 28.25
N ALA A 96 -4.49 -8.97 28.79
CA ALA A 96 -4.82 -7.76 29.56
C ALA A 96 -4.12 -7.70 30.93
N GLU A 97 -3.92 -8.83 31.60
CA GLU A 97 -3.09 -8.91 32.81
C GLU A 97 -1.63 -8.63 32.49
N VAL A 98 -1.11 -9.23 31.42
CA VAL A 98 0.25 -8.98 30.94
C VAL A 98 0.45 -7.50 30.66
N ALA A 99 -0.46 -6.86 29.93
CA ALA A 99 -0.40 -5.44 29.58
C ALA A 99 -0.39 -4.51 30.82
N ARG A 100 -1.13 -4.87 31.89
CA ARG A 100 -1.15 -4.09 33.14
C ARG A 100 0.12 -4.27 33.97
N GLY A 101 0.80 -5.41 33.84
CA GLY A 101 1.99 -5.77 34.61
C GLY A 101 3.30 -5.68 33.83
N LEU A 102 3.35 -4.95 32.72
CA LEU A 102 4.57 -4.83 31.93
C LEU A 102 5.68 -4.17 32.75
N GLY A 103 6.89 -4.71 32.60
CA GLY A 103 8.07 -4.20 33.27
C GLY A 103 8.59 -2.90 32.65
N THR A 104 9.82 -2.53 33.05
CA THR A 104 10.47 -1.27 32.66
C THR A 104 10.74 -1.10 31.17
N PHE A 105 10.61 -2.15 30.38
CA PHE A 105 10.82 -2.14 28.93
C PHE A 105 9.52 -2.16 28.11
N ASP A 106 8.35 -2.17 28.77
CA ASP A 106 7.03 -2.15 28.12
C ASP A 106 6.90 -3.22 27.02
N GLN A 107 6.77 -2.82 25.74
CA GLN A 107 6.65 -3.73 24.60
C GLN A 107 7.99 -4.16 23.99
N TYR A 108 9.12 -3.61 24.47
CA TYR A 108 10.42 -3.81 23.86
C TYR A 108 11.19 -4.98 24.46
N CYS A 109 11.93 -5.69 23.61
CA CYS A 109 12.76 -6.79 24.06
C CYS A 109 13.98 -6.30 24.88
N PRO A 110 14.10 -6.65 26.18
CA PRO A 110 15.19 -6.18 27.03
C PRO A 110 16.56 -6.76 26.60
N VAL A 111 16.59 -7.99 26.08
CA VAL A 111 17.82 -8.66 25.62
C VAL A 111 18.41 -7.96 24.38
N CYS A 112 17.57 -7.61 23.40
CA CYS A 112 17.99 -6.83 22.22
C CYS A 112 18.62 -5.50 22.60
N LEU A 113 18.00 -4.81 23.56
CA LEU A 113 18.47 -3.52 24.03
C LEU A 113 19.78 -3.66 24.80
N ALA A 114 19.89 -4.66 25.67
CA ALA A 114 21.08 -4.89 26.47
C ALA A 114 22.31 -5.32 25.64
N ARG A 115 22.12 -6.21 24.65
CA ARG A 115 23.23 -6.77 23.85
C ARG A 115 23.63 -5.91 22.67
N HIS A 116 22.66 -5.23 22.04
CA HIS A 116 22.87 -4.59 20.74
C HIS A 116 22.39 -3.13 20.69
N CYS A 117 21.84 -2.58 21.78
CA CYS A 117 21.17 -1.27 21.75
C CYS A 117 20.05 -1.20 20.71
N HIS A 118 19.41 -2.33 20.39
CA HIS A 118 18.36 -2.39 19.38
C HIS A 118 16.97 -2.28 20.00
N LEU A 119 16.16 -1.34 19.50
CA LEU A 119 14.75 -1.18 19.85
C LEU A 119 13.90 -2.14 19.01
N VAL A 120 13.62 -3.33 19.55
CA VAL A 120 12.74 -4.31 18.91
C VAL A 120 11.38 -4.31 19.60
N ASP A 121 10.38 -3.75 18.94
CA ASP A 121 9.00 -3.71 19.40
C ASP A 121 8.32 -5.08 19.22
N CYS A 122 7.85 -5.66 20.31
CA CYS A 122 7.13 -6.94 20.38
C CYS A 122 5.60 -6.76 20.51
N SER A 123 5.07 -5.55 20.30
CA SER A 123 3.63 -5.25 20.35
C SER A 123 2.81 -6.10 19.36
N GLY A 124 3.37 -6.40 18.19
CA GLY A 124 2.73 -7.23 17.16
C GLY A 124 2.69 -8.73 17.48
N THR A 125 3.44 -9.20 18.47
CA THR A 125 3.45 -10.61 18.86
C THR A 125 2.33 -10.88 19.87
N THR A 126 1.30 -11.60 19.42
CA THR A 126 0.16 -11.99 20.27
C THR A 126 0.44 -13.23 21.12
N SER A 127 1.42 -14.05 20.74
CA SER A 127 1.76 -15.28 21.47
C SER A 127 2.39 -14.98 22.83
N LEU A 128 1.83 -15.56 23.89
CA LEU A 128 2.38 -15.50 25.24
C LEU A 128 3.58 -16.44 25.43
N ALA A 129 3.94 -17.23 24.40
CA ALA A 129 5.09 -18.13 24.43
C ALA A 129 6.43 -17.42 24.63
N LEU A 130 6.53 -16.16 24.19
CA LEU A 130 7.73 -15.34 24.27
C LEU A 130 7.65 -14.29 25.40
N VAL A 131 6.86 -14.56 26.42
CA VAL A 131 6.71 -13.66 27.57
C VAL A 131 7.26 -14.34 28.82
N ALA A 132 8.14 -13.64 29.52
CA ALA A 132 8.70 -14.08 30.78
C ALA A 132 8.19 -13.22 31.93
N GLU A 133 7.89 -13.85 33.06
CA GLU A 133 7.67 -13.19 34.33
C GLU A 133 8.97 -13.20 35.14
N TYR A 134 9.30 -12.05 35.72
CA TYR A 134 10.40 -11.92 36.66
C TYR A 134 10.09 -10.79 37.65
N ARG A 135 10.15 -11.09 38.95
CA ARG A 135 9.85 -10.15 40.04
C ARG A 135 8.46 -9.51 39.93
N LYS A 136 7.45 -10.29 39.53
CA LYS A 136 6.05 -9.89 39.31
C LYS A 136 5.83 -8.91 38.17
N LEU A 137 6.81 -8.77 37.27
CA LEU A 137 6.73 -7.96 36.07
C LEU A 137 6.86 -8.85 34.84
N TYR A 138 6.17 -8.49 33.76
CA TYR A 138 6.20 -9.20 32.50
C TYR A 138 7.11 -8.52 31.49
N TYR A 139 7.89 -9.34 30.78
CA TYR A 139 8.82 -8.89 29.74
C TYR A 139 8.53 -9.66 28.45
N LYS A 140 8.38 -8.94 27.34
CA LYS A 140 8.21 -9.53 26.00
C LYS A 140 9.55 -9.72 25.31
N LEU A 141 9.73 -10.88 24.69
CA LEU A 141 10.97 -11.27 24.03
C LEU A 141 10.69 -11.44 22.54
N CYS A 142 11.64 -11.08 21.68
CA CYS A 142 11.42 -11.14 20.23
C CYS A 142 11.64 -12.53 19.62
N GLY A 143 12.08 -13.52 20.41
CA GLY A 143 12.31 -14.88 19.95
C GLY A 143 12.78 -15.82 21.06
N GLU A 144 12.77 -17.12 20.76
CA GLU A 144 13.06 -18.19 21.73
C GLU A 144 14.47 -18.10 22.32
N LYS A 145 15.48 -17.79 21.49
CA LYS A 145 16.87 -17.61 21.96
C LYS A 145 17.00 -16.53 23.04
N HIS A 146 16.33 -15.39 22.84
CA HIS A 146 16.35 -14.31 23.85
C HIS A 146 15.52 -14.68 25.07
N LEU A 147 14.45 -15.47 24.91
CA LEU A 147 13.70 -15.99 26.05
C LEU A 147 14.59 -16.90 26.90
N GLU A 148 15.27 -17.88 26.31
CA GLU A 148 16.20 -18.77 27.03
C GLU A 148 17.31 -17.98 27.74
N GLU A 149 17.89 -17.01 27.04
CA GLU A 149 18.92 -16.14 27.61
C GLU A 149 18.38 -15.35 28.82
N PHE A 150 17.20 -14.75 28.69
CA PHE A 150 16.54 -14.03 29.78
C PHE A 150 16.19 -14.93 30.95
N LEU A 151 15.69 -16.15 30.71
CA LEU A 151 15.37 -17.12 31.75
C LEU A 151 16.61 -17.61 32.50
N SER A 152 17.76 -17.67 31.81
CA SER A 152 19.03 -18.10 32.42
C SER A 152 19.65 -17.06 33.35
N SER A 153 19.52 -15.77 33.03
CA SER A 153 20.21 -14.68 33.73
C SER A 153 19.44 -13.35 33.67
N PRO A 154 18.22 -13.29 34.25
CA PRO A 154 17.32 -12.15 34.11
C PRO A 154 17.87 -10.86 34.71
N ASP A 155 18.64 -10.94 35.79
CA ASP A 155 19.25 -9.80 36.48
C ASP A 155 20.15 -8.94 35.59
N GLN A 156 20.74 -9.51 34.53
CA GLN A 156 21.59 -8.77 33.57
C GLN A 156 20.77 -7.93 32.57
N PHE A 157 19.48 -8.20 32.46
CA PHE A 157 18.60 -7.58 31.47
C PHE A 157 17.57 -6.64 32.09
N VAL A 158 17.40 -6.67 33.41
CA VAL A 158 16.47 -5.79 34.13
C VAL A 158 17.20 -4.86 35.12
N PRO A 159 16.59 -3.72 35.51
CA PRO A 159 17.22 -2.81 36.47
C PRO A 159 17.39 -3.48 37.85
N PRO A 160 18.52 -3.24 38.55
CA PRO A 160 19.61 -2.31 38.22
C PRO A 160 20.75 -2.89 37.35
N GLY A 161 20.71 -4.17 36.97
CA GLY A 161 21.83 -4.83 36.29
C GLY A 161 21.89 -4.64 34.77
N CYS A 162 20.85 -4.05 34.16
CA CYS A 162 20.80 -3.80 32.73
C CYS A 162 21.80 -2.70 32.28
N PRO A 163 22.53 -2.89 31.16
CA PRO A 163 23.50 -1.91 30.67
C PRO A 163 22.82 -0.68 30.03
N HIS A 164 21.62 -0.85 29.47
CA HIS A 164 20.89 0.19 28.76
C HIS A 164 19.44 0.22 29.23
N MET A 165 18.97 1.42 29.60
CA MET A 165 17.58 1.67 29.97
C MET A 165 16.75 1.95 28.72
N LEU A 166 15.44 1.67 28.79
CA LEU A 166 14.54 2.09 27.73
C LEU A 166 14.53 3.64 27.66
N PRO A 167 14.71 4.25 26.48
CA PRO A 167 14.56 5.70 26.30
C PRO A 167 13.18 6.20 26.72
N GLN A 168 13.09 7.49 27.03
CA GLN A 168 11.79 8.11 27.32
C GLN A 168 10.83 7.99 26.12
N PRO A 169 9.50 7.95 26.34
CA PRO A 169 8.54 7.70 25.26
C PRO A 169 8.64 8.64 24.06
N HIS A 170 9.00 9.91 24.26
CA HIS A 170 9.18 10.89 23.20
C HIS A 170 10.44 10.64 22.33
N LEU A 171 11.36 9.80 22.81
CA LEU A 171 12.56 9.33 22.11
C LEU A 171 12.39 7.90 21.56
N LEU A 172 11.18 7.34 21.59
CA LEU A 172 10.88 6.06 20.96
C LEU A 172 10.29 6.29 19.58
N PRO A 173 10.73 5.55 18.56
CA PRO A 173 10.23 5.74 17.21
C PRO A 173 8.84 5.10 17.06
N LYS A 174 7.88 5.84 16.52
CA LYS A 174 6.48 5.41 16.36
C LYS A 174 6.13 5.24 14.88
N LYS A 175 5.59 4.08 14.50
CA LYS A 175 5.03 3.87 13.16
C LYS A 175 3.78 4.72 12.98
N LEU A 176 3.68 5.43 11.86
CA LEU A 176 2.50 6.23 11.53
C LEU A 176 1.72 5.61 10.36
N THR A 177 0.41 5.74 10.43
CA THR A 177 -0.52 5.45 9.33
C THR A 177 -0.61 6.64 8.37
N GLU A 178 -1.09 6.41 7.14
CA GLU A 178 -1.26 7.50 6.16
C GLU A 178 -2.19 8.61 6.64
N VAL A 179 -3.18 8.28 7.49
CA VAL A 179 -4.10 9.25 8.09
C VAL A 179 -3.37 10.13 9.09
N GLU A 180 -2.55 9.54 9.97
CA GLU A 180 -1.75 10.29 10.94
C GLU A 180 -0.72 11.20 10.25
N VAL A 181 -0.12 10.74 9.14
CA VAL A 181 0.78 11.57 8.33
C VAL A 181 0.04 12.79 7.76
N LYS A 182 -1.18 12.60 7.24
CA LYS A 182 -1.99 13.72 6.73
C LYS A 182 -2.39 14.71 7.83
N ASN A 183 -2.70 14.19 9.02
CA ASN A 183 -3.04 15.01 10.19
C ASN A 183 -1.83 15.80 10.74
N SER A 184 -0.61 15.40 10.41
CA SER A 184 0.63 16.07 10.83
C SER A 184 0.94 17.33 9.99
N PHE A 185 0.13 17.64 8.97
CA PHE A 185 0.28 18.88 8.20
C PHE A 185 0.12 20.12 9.10
N PRO A 186 1.01 21.13 9.04
CA PRO A 186 1.96 21.44 7.98
C PRO A 186 3.40 20.92 8.20
N GLN A 187 3.64 19.98 9.11
CA GLN A 187 4.99 19.40 9.25
C GLN A 187 5.43 18.72 7.95
N HIS A 188 6.64 19.05 7.51
CA HIS A 188 7.26 18.41 6.35
C HIS A 188 8.13 17.23 6.78
N PRO A 189 8.22 16.17 5.97
CA PRO A 189 9.16 15.10 6.24
C PRO A 189 10.60 15.60 6.29
N GLU A 190 11.34 15.14 7.29
CA GLU A 190 12.78 15.37 7.42
C GLU A 190 13.53 14.86 6.19
N LEU A 191 14.72 15.41 5.93
CA LEU A 191 15.47 15.18 4.68
C LEU A 191 14.61 15.41 3.43
N LYS A 192 13.68 16.37 3.44
CA LYS A 192 12.79 16.69 2.29
C LYS A 192 12.02 15.47 1.75
N GLY A 193 11.76 14.46 2.58
CA GLY A 193 11.07 13.24 2.17
C GLY A 193 11.97 12.17 1.53
N PHE A 194 13.30 12.31 1.62
CA PHE A 194 14.22 11.25 1.23
C PHE A 194 14.40 10.22 2.35
N CYS A 195 14.65 8.96 1.96
CA CYS A 195 14.81 7.86 2.90
C CYS A 195 16.16 7.94 3.66
N PRO A 196 16.17 8.14 4.99
CA PRO A 196 17.40 8.27 5.78
C PRO A 196 18.30 7.04 5.74
N VAL A 197 17.71 5.84 5.75
CA VAL A 197 18.46 4.57 5.75
C VAL A 197 19.19 4.38 4.41
N THR A 198 18.53 4.65 3.29
CA THR A 198 19.17 4.56 1.97
C THR A 198 20.31 5.56 1.84
N TYR A 199 20.08 6.78 2.34
CA TYR A 199 21.09 7.84 2.29
C TYR A 199 22.34 7.48 3.12
N HIS A 200 22.13 6.93 4.32
CA HIS A 200 23.23 6.47 5.17
C HIS A 200 23.99 5.28 4.56
N GLU A 201 23.28 4.24 4.12
CA GLU A 201 23.88 3.04 3.49
C GLU A 201 24.64 3.39 2.20
N GLY A 202 24.14 4.37 1.44
CA GLY A 202 24.80 4.90 0.25
C GLY A 202 25.94 5.87 0.53
N LYS A 203 26.44 5.95 1.77
CA LYS A 203 27.53 6.84 2.20
C LYS A 203 27.24 8.32 1.89
N GLN A 204 25.99 8.72 2.06
CA GLN A 204 25.52 10.10 1.89
C GLN A 204 25.74 10.69 0.48
N ARG A 205 25.80 9.82 -0.54
CA ARG A 205 25.97 10.20 -1.94
C ARG A 205 24.65 10.64 -2.58
N PHE A 206 24.76 11.39 -3.67
CA PHE A 206 23.61 11.93 -4.39
C PHE A 206 22.73 10.83 -4.99
N GLU A 207 23.34 9.75 -5.49
CA GLU A 207 22.66 8.61 -6.11
C GLU A 207 21.83 7.80 -5.10
N ALA A 208 22.11 7.95 -3.81
CA ALA A 208 21.43 7.26 -2.72
C ALA A 208 20.20 8.03 -2.19
N LEU A 209 19.92 9.22 -2.73
CA LEU A 209 18.74 10.01 -2.39
C LEU A 209 17.50 9.45 -3.09
N VAL A 210 16.84 8.52 -2.41
CA VAL A 210 15.61 7.88 -2.89
C VAL A 210 14.42 8.38 -2.08
N GLN A 211 13.35 8.77 -2.79
CA GLN A 211 12.13 9.29 -2.16
C GLN A 211 11.41 8.21 -1.35
N GLY A 212 11.03 8.55 -0.12
CA GLY A 212 10.23 7.70 0.74
C GLY A 212 8.74 7.73 0.38
N LYS A 213 8.00 6.72 0.86
CA LYS A 213 6.55 6.61 0.69
C LYS A 213 5.86 6.91 2.02
N ALA A 214 4.76 7.66 1.98
CA ALA A 214 3.97 8.02 3.18
C ALA A 214 3.46 6.78 3.95
N LYS A 215 3.21 5.65 3.28
CA LYS A 215 2.83 4.39 3.94
C LYS A 215 3.87 3.82 4.90
N TYR A 216 5.13 4.22 4.75
CA TYR A 216 6.24 3.80 5.59
C TYR A 216 6.74 5.01 6.38
N ALA A 217 5.84 5.77 6.99
CA ALA A 217 6.21 6.89 7.81
C ALA A 217 6.54 6.43 9.25
N VAL A 218 7.49 7.12 9.88
CA VAL A 218 7.84 6.97 11.30
C VAL A 218 8.01 8.35 11.90
N GLU A 219 7.45 8.54 13.08
CA GLU A 219 7.72 9.69 13.93
C GLU A 219 8.88 9.37 14.86
N TYR A 220 9.87 10.25 14.94
CA TYR A 220 10.96 10.13 15.91
C TYR A 220 11.42 11.53 16.32
N ARG A 221 11.45 11.82 17.63
CA ARG A 221 11.79 13.14 18.18
C ARG A 221 10.95 14.27 17.57
N GLU A 222 9.64 14.06 17.49
CA GLU A 222 8.67 15.02 16.91
C GLU A 222 8.93 15.38 15.43
N GLN A 223 9.75 14.57 14.74
CA GLN A 223 10.07 14.72 13.33
C GLN A 223 9.52 13.55 12.53
N LEU A 224 9.02 13.86 11.33
CA LEU A 224 8.44 12.89 10.40
C LEU A 224 9.52 12.35 9.46
N TYR A 225 9.73 11.04 9.46
CA TYR A 225 10.63 10.35 8.53
C TYR A 225 9.85 9.43 7.60
N VAL A 226 10.24 9.34 6.34
CA VAL A 226 9.61 8.46 5.33
C VAL A 226 10.64 7.52 4.72
N PHE A 227 10.24 6.27 4.45
CA PHE A 227 11.13 5.24 3.91
C PHE A 227 10.65 4.70 2.56
N GLU A 228 11.59 4.23 1.75
CA GLU A 228 11.31 3.67 0.42
C GLU A 228 10.59 2.30 0.51
N SER A 229 10.95 1.50 1.51
CA SER A 229 10.47 0.13 1.74
C SER A 229 10.29 -0.18 3.23
N GLN A 230 9.47 -1.18 3.54
CA GLN A 230 9.23 -1.66 4.91
C GLN A 230 10.51 -2.13 5.61
N GLN A 231 11.40 -2.82 4.89
CA GLN A 231 12.68 -3.29 5.44
C GLN A 231 13.54 -2.13 5.96
N LYS A 232 13.56 -1.00 5.24
CA LYS A 232 14.29 0.20 5.65
C LYS A 232 13.62 0.90 6.83
N GLN A 233 12.28 0.91 6.85
CA GLN A 233 11.53 1.38 8.02
C GLN A 233 11.90 0.57 9.27
N GLU A 234 11.94 -0.75 9.18
CA GLU A 234 12.30 -1.64 10.29
C GLU A 234 13.75 -1.45 10.76
N LYS A 235 14.70 -1.24 9.83
CA LYS A 235 16.09 -0.88 10.18
C LYS A 235 16.16 0.41 11.00
N PHE A 236 15.42 1.44 10.58
CA PHE A 236 15.36 2.70 11.31
C PHE A 236 14.73 2.53 12.70
N LEU A 237 13.60 1.82 12.81
CA LEU A 237 12.94 1.55 14.08
C LEU A 237 13.86 0.84 15.08
N ARG A 238 14.71 -0.08 14.61
CA ARG A 238 15.69 -0.78 15.46
C ARG A 238 16.77 0.14 16.00
N THR A 239 17.25 1.09 15.20
CA THR A 239 18.43 1.91 15.51
C THR A 239 18.26 3.36 15.03
N PRO A 240 17.28 4.10 15.56
CA PRO A 240 16.96 5.44 15.04
C PRO A 240 18.13 6.42 15.25
N GLU A 241 18.91 6.23 16.32
CA GLU A 241 20.08 7.06 16.65
C GLU A 241 21.17 7.06 15.57
N ALA A 242 21.29 5.99 14.80
CA ALA A 242 22.27 5.89 13.71
C ALA A 242 21.89 6.73 12.48
N TYR A 243 20.60 7.03 12.30
CA TYR A 243 20.08 7.57 11.04
C TYR A 243 19.45 8.98 11.16
N TRP A 244 19.04 9.43 12.34
CA TRP A 244 18.28 10.69 12.47
C TRP A 244 19.12 11.94 12.15
N ASN A 245 20.38 12.02 12.62
CA ASN A 245 21.20 13.22 12.51
C ASN A 245 21.95 13.30 11.17
N GLN A 246 21.21 13.30 10.07
CA GLN A 246 21.76 13.41 8.73
C GLN A 246 21.50 14.80 8.15
N LYS A 247 22.46 15.33 7.40
CA LYS A 247 22.32 16.61 6.69
C LYS A 247 22.34 16.37 5.20
N LEU A 248 21.36 16.92 4.50
CA LEU A 248 21.32 16.84 3.04
C LEU A 248 22.45 17.66 2.40
N PRO A 249 22.96 17.23 1.23
CA PRO A 249 23.91 18.02 0.47
C PRO A 249 23.22 19.25 -0.12
N LYS A 250 24.00 20.30 -0.44
CA LYS A 250 23.47 21.55 -1.03
C LYS A 250 22.70 21.32 -2.33
N LYS A 251 23.09 20.31 -3.11
CA LYS A 251 22.39 19.86 -4.32
C LYS A 251 21.60 18.60 -3.99
N VAL A 252 20.28 18.69 -4.10
CA VAL A 252 19.37 17.55 -3.97
C VAL A 252 18.65 17.33 -5.29
N PRO A 253 18.27 16.08 -5.64
CA PRO A 253 17.42 15.82 -6.78
C PRO A 253 16.15 16.66 -6.68
N ALA A 254 15.71 17.23 -7.80
CA ALA A 254 14.40 17.85 -7.85
C ALA A 254 13.34 16.78 -7.53
N LEU A 255 12.41 17.11 -6.63
CA LEU A 255 11.27 16.24 -6.37
C LEU A 255 10.46 16.15 -7.67
N CYS A 256 10.28 14.94 -8.19
CA CYS A 256 9.46 14.68 -9.37
C CYS A 256 7.97 14.83 -9.01
N GLU A 257 7.55 16.04 -8.70
CA GLU A 257 6.13 16.37 -8.65
C GLU A 257 5.62 16.49 -10.08
N PRO A 258 4.46 15.89 -10.42
CA PRO A 258 3.88 16.06 -11.73
C PRO A 258 3.48 17.53 -11.91
N VAL A 259 4.31 18.28 -12.63
CA VAL A 259 4.03 19.68 -12.96
C VAL A 259 2.83 19.70 -13.90
N LEU A 260 1.77 20.40 -13.49
CA LEU A 260 0.60 20.57 -14.33
C LEU A 260 1.00 21.34 -15.59
N LEU A 261 0.55 20.89 -16.77
CA LEU A 261 0.83 21.59 -18.04
C LEU A 261 0.44 23.08 -17.96
N THR A 262 -0.65 23.39 -17.25
CA THR A 262 -1.17 24.75 -17.05
C THR A 262 -0.34 25.61 -16.10
N SER A 263 0.55 25.02 -15.29
CA SER A 263 1.45 25.77 -14.41
C SER A 263 2.78 26.11 -15.08
N LEU A 264 3.00 25.67 -16.32
CA LEU A 264 4.21 26.00 -17.07
C LEU A 264 4.15 27.44 -17.62
N PRO A 265 5.30 28.12 -17.76
CA PRO A 265 5.40 29.36 -18.53
C PRO A 265 4.89 29.18 -19.97
N THR A 266 4.48 30.28 -20.62
CA THR A 266 3.84 30.26 -21.96
C THR A 266 4.60 29.43 -22.99
N LEU A 267 5.94 29.52 -23.03
CA LEU A 267 6.78 28.74 -23.93
C LEU A 267 6.65 27.23 -23.67
N GLY A 268 6.81 26.80 -22.42
CA GLY A 268 6.70 25.40 -22.03
C GLY A 268 5.29 24.82 -22.24
N TYR A 269 4.26 25.63 -21.98
CA TYR A 269 2.88 25.26 -22.29
C TYR A 269 2.66 24.99 -23.78
N MET A 270 3.15 25.89 -24.64
CA MET A 270 3.02 25.74 -26.09
C MET A 270 3.84 24.56 -26.63
N GLU A 271 5.06 24.39 -26.14
CA GLU A 271 5.95 23.30 -26.55
C GLU A 271 5.35 21.93 -26.21
N GLN A 272 4.92 21.75 -24.95
CA GLN A 272 4.40 20.46 -24.49
C GLN A 272 2.95 20.21 -24.96
N GLY A 273 2.14 21.26 -25.14
CA GLY A 273 0.73 21.14 -25.49
C GLY A 273 0.42 21.13 -26.99
N MET A 274 1.14 21.94 -27.78
CA MET A 274 0.74 22.27 -29.16
C MET A 274 1.81 21.97 -30.21
N ALA A 275 3.10 21.88 -29.85
CA ALA A 275 4.16 21.73 -30.85
C ALA A 275 4.01 20.47 -31.69
N ASN A 276 3.83 19.30 -31.06
CA ASN A 276 3.70 18.03 -31.79
C ASN A 276 2.49 17.98 -32.75
N PRO A 277 1.26 18.36 -32.33
CA PRO A 277 0.13 18.48 -33.26
C PRO A 277 0.36 19.46 -34.41
N LEU A 278 0.97 20.63 -34.14
CA LEU A 278 1.24 21.65 -35.16
C LEU A 278 2.29 21.17 -36.17
N ILE A 279 3.38 20.55 -35.71
CA ILE A 279 4.41 19.98 -36.59
C ILE A 279 3.76 18.96 -37.53
N LYS A 280 2.96 18.02 -37.01
CA LYS A 280 2.26 17.03 -37.84
C LYS A 280 1.32 17.67 -38.87
N ALA A 281 0.53 18.65 -38.46
CA ALA A 281 -0.39 19.35 -39.36
C ALA A 281 0.35 20.12 -40.47
N MET A 282 1.43 20.80 -40.11
CA MET A 282 2.26 21.56 -41.05
C MET A 282 3.04 20.65 -42.00
N THR A 283 3.58 19.53 -41.52
CA THR A 283 4.22 18.51 -42.36
C THR A 283 3.21 17.92 -43.35
N ALA A 284 2.02 17.54 -42.90
CA ALA A 284 0.97 17.02 -43.78
C ALA A 284 0.56 18.06 -44.84
N ALA A 285 0.38 19.32 -44.44
CA ALA A 285 0.09 20.42 -45.37
C ALA A 285 1.21 20.64 -46.39
N GLY A 286 2.47 20.52 -45.97
CA GLY A 286 3.65 20.67 -46.84
C GLY A 286 3.79 19.54 -47.86
N CYS A 287 3.42 18.31 -47.51
CA CYS A 287 3.40 17.17 -48.43
C CYS A 287 2.25 17.28 -49.44
N LEU A 288 1.04 17.64 -48.98
CA LEU A 288 -0.14 17.70 -49.82
C LEU A 288 -0.18 18.96 -50.71
N ARG A 289 0.32 20.09 -50.20
CA ARG A 289 0.24 21.42 -50.81
C ARG A 289 -1.20 21.78 -51.24
N PRO A 290 -2.17 21.77 -50.29
CA PRO A 290 -3.58 21.89 -50.62
C PRO A 290 -3.90 23.22 -51.30
N LYS A 291 -4.53 23.15 -52.47
CA LYS A 291 -5.09 24.30 -53.16
C LYS A 291 -6.58 24.05 -53.38
N TYR A 292 -7.38 24.68 -52.53
CA TYR A 292 -8.84 24.57 -52.64
C TYR A 292 -9.35 25.48 -53.76
N PRO A 293 -10.33 25.03 -54.57
CA PRO A 293 -10.96 25.85 -55.60
C PRO A 293 -11.40 27.22 -55.07
N PHE A 294 -11.15 28.27 -55.85
CA PHE A 294 -11.55 29.66 -55.56
C PHE A 294 -11.00 30.31 -54.28
N LEU A 295 -10.15 29.64 -53.51
CA LEU A 295 -9.47 30.20 -52.33
C LEU A 295 -8.00 30.49 -52.62
N SER A 296 -7.37 31.43 -51.90
CA SER A 296 -5.92 31.63 -52.00
C SER A 296 -5.16 30.42 -51.42
N ALA A 297 -3.92 30.20 -51.86
CA ALA A 297 -3.11 29.08 -51.36
C ALA A 297 -2.92 29.17 -49.83
N GLN A 298 -2.71 30.38 -49.31
CA GLN A 298 -2.61 30.63 -47.87
C GLN A 298 -3.90 30.23 -47.13
N LYS A 299 -5.08 30.64 -47.63
CA LYS A 299 -6.36 30.29 -47.01
C LYS A 299 -6.61 28.78 -47.04
N SER A 300 -6.30 28.11 -48.15
CA SER A 300 -6.41 26.65 -48.26
C SER A 300 -5.57 25.92 -47.21
N VAL A 301 -4.32 26.34 -47.00
CA VAL A 301 -3.43 25.76 -45.99
C VAL A 301 -3.92 26.03 -44.57
N LEU A 302 -4.40 27.24 -44.26
CA LEU A 302 -4.93 27.56 -42.93
C LEU A 302 -6.15 26.71 -42.56
N ILE A 303 -7.08 26.54 -43.51
CA ILE A 303 -8.26 25.68 -43.32
C ILE A 303 -7.84 24.22 -43.13
N TYR A 304 -6.89 23.75 -43.94
CA TYR A 304 -6.35 22.39 -43.84
C TYR A 304 -5.73 22.12 -42.46
N VAL A 305 -4.86 23.01 -41.98
CA VAL A 305 -4.22 22.89 -40.65
C VAL A 305 -5.28 22.89 -39.55
N GLY A 306 -6.27 23.77 -39.61
CA GLY A 306 -7.36 23.82 -38.64
C GLY A 306 -8.21 22.54 -38.62
N LEU A 307 -8.54 21.97 -39.79
CA LEU A 307 -9.27 20.71 -39.90
C LEU A 307 -8.42 19.53 -39.40
N TYR A 308 -7.13 19.51 -39.72
CA TYR A 308 -6.18 18.49 -39.27
C TYR A 308 -6.08 18.46 -37.74
N LEU A 309 -5.87 19.61 -37.10
CA LEU A 309 -5.81 19.72 -35.65
C LEU A 309 -7.12 19.23 -34.99
N LYS A 310 -8.28 19.56 -35.56
CA LYS A 310 -9.58 19.09 -35.04
C LYS A 310 -9.80 17.58 -35.24
N ALA A 311 -9.36 17.03 -36.36
CA ALA A 311 -9.51 15.61 -36.70
C ALA A 311 -8.67 14.69 -35.81
N PHE A 312 -7.50 15.16 -35.38
CA PHE A 312 -6.53 14.38 -34.61
C PHE A 312 -6.39 14.81 -33.13
N ASN A 313 -7.28 15.66 -32.61
CA ASN A 313 -7.26 16.07 -31.20
C ASN A 313 -7.72 14.92 -30.26
N PRO A 314 -6.85 14.34 -29.41
CA PRO A 314 -7.21 13.23 -28.54
C PRO A 314 -8.22 13.60 -27.45
N ARG A 315 -8.33 14.88 -27.07
CA ARG A 315 -9.28 15.38 -26.07
C ARG A 315 -10.70 15.59 -26.61
N SER A 316 -10.88 15.60 -27.93
CA SER A 316 -12.20 15.69 -28.56
C SER A 316 -12.95 14.36 -28.48
N SER A 317 -14.28 14.40 -28.41
CA SER A 317 -15.12 13.19 -28.48
C SER A 317 -14.93 12.43 -29.80
N GLU A 318 -15.12 11.12 -29.77
CA GLU A 318 -14.89 10.25 -30.92
C GLU A 318 -15.79 10.59 -32.12
N SER A 319 -17.06 10.90 -31.88
CA SER A 319 -18.00 11.35 -32.91
C SER A 319 -17.56 12.65 -33.59
N SER A 320 -17.04 13.61 -32.82
CA SER A 320 -16.51 14.87 -33.33
C SER A 320 -15.25 14.66 -34.18
N ARG A 321 -14.33 13.80 -33.70
CA ARG A 321 -13.13 13.44 -34.47
C ARG A 321 -13.50 12.80 -35.80
N GLN A 322 -14.45 11.86 -35.81
CA GLN A 322 -14.85 11.18 -37.03
C GLN A 322 -15.52 12.14 -38.02
N ARG A 323 -16.34 13.08 -37.54
CA ARG A 323 -16.92 14.15 -38.37
C ARG A 323 -15.84 15.04 -38.98
N CYS A 324 -14.83 15.43 -38.19
CA CYS A 324 -13.71 16.24 -38.67
C CYS A 324 -12.81 15.48 -39.66
N LYS A 325 -12.56 14.19 -39.44
CA LYS A 325 -11.83 13.33 -40.39
C LYS A 325 -12.54 13.23 -41.73
N LYS A 326 -13.87 13.05 -41.73
CA LYS A 326 -14.68 13.06 -42.97
C LYS A 326 -14.59 14.41 -43.70
N LYS A 327 -14.67 15.52 -42.97
CA LYS A 327 -14.50 16.87 -43.55
C LYS A 327 -13.10 17.08 -44.11
N LEU A 328 -12.06 16.58 -43.44
CA LEU A 328 -10.69 16.65 -43.90
C LEU A 328 -10.51 15.86 -45.20
N ALA A 329 -10.99 14.61 -45.26
CA ALA A 329 -10.92 13.78 -46.47
C ALA A 329 -11.66 14.41 -47.66
N SER A 330 -12.87 14.93 -47.43
CA SER A 330 -13.63 15.66 -48.47
C SER A 330 -12.87 16.90 -48.96
N PHE A 331 -12.20 17.63 -48.06
CA PHE A 331 -11.41 18.80 -48.42
C PHE A 331 -10.17 18.42 -49.25
N GLU A 332 -9.51 17.31 -48.91
CA GLU A 332 -8.39 16.75 -49.69
C GLU A 332 -8.84 16.34 -51.10
N GLU A 333 -9.97 15.64 -51.22
CA GLU A 333 -10.56 15.29 -52.51
C GLU A 333 -10.86 16.52 -53.36
N ASP A 334 -11.47 17.56 -52.78
CA ASP A 334 -11.80 18.80 -53.48
C ASP A 334 -10.54 19.53 -53.99
N CYS A 335 -9.43 19.46 -53.23
CA CYS A 335 -8.14 20.02 -53.68
C CYS A 335 -7.56 19.29 -54.90
N THR A 336 -7.90 18.01 -55.11
CA THR A 336 -7.44 17.24 -56.28
C THR A 336 -8.18 17.59 -57.58
N LEU A 337 -9.29 18.33 -57.50
CA LEU A 337 -10.09 18.71 -58.69
C LEU A 337 -9.31 19.62 -59.64
N ILE A 338 -8.52 20.57 -59.12
CA ILE A 338 -7.72 21.50 -59.94
C ILE A 338 -6.68 20.75 -60.79
N PRO A 339 -5.76 19.94 -60.21
CA PRO A 339 -4.78 19.21 -61.02
C PRO A 339 -5.44 18.20 -61.95
N TYR A 340 -6.52 17.54 -61.54
CA TYR A 340 -7.28 16.62 -62.39
C TYR A 340 -7.86 17.34 -63.63
N LEU A 341 -8.62 18.42 -63.43
CA LEU A 341 -9.25 19.18 -64.50
C LEU A 341 -8.20 19.81 -65.42
N SER A 342 -7.13 20.37 -64.84
CA SER A 342 -6.02 20.92 -65.62
C SER A 342 -5.37 19.85 -66.52
N SER A 343 -5.20 18.61 -66.07
CA SER A 343 -4.61 17.54 -66.89
C SER A 343 -5.52 17.06 -68.01
N LYS A 344 -6.84 17.01 -67.77
CA LYS A 344 -7.82 16.44 -68.70
C LYS A 344 -8.33 17.46 -69.72
N MET A 345 -8.41 18.73 -69.36
CA MET A 345 -8.92 19.80 -70.24
C MET A 345 -7.85 20.39 -71.15
N ASN A 346 -6.56 20.19 -70.85
CA ASN A 346 -5.44 20.68 -71.67
C ASN A 346 -5.12 19.77 -72.87
N CYS A 347 -5.76 18.60 -73.00
CA CYS A 347 -5.57 17.66 -74.11
C CYS A 347 -6.72 17.79 -75.12
N LEU A 348 -6.41 18.09 -76.39
CA LEU A 348 -7.39 18.15 -77.48
C LEU A 348 -7.29 16.87 -78.36
N PRO A 349 -8.41 16.26 -78.79
CA PRO A 349 -9.80 16.59 -78.47
C PRO A 349 -10.19 16.11 -77.05
N VAL A 350 -11.00 16.91 -76.35
CA VAL A 350 -11.45 16.58 -74.99
C VAL A 350 -12.55 15.51 -75.06
N GLU A 351 -12.25 14.31 -74.58
CA GLU A 351 -13.26 13.26 -74.40
C GLU A 351 -14.09 13.52 -73.14
N PHE A 352 -15.37 13.89 -73.31
CA PHE A 352 -16.30 14.12 -72.22
C PHE A 352 -16.81 12.79 -71.64
N SER A 353 -16.05 12.24 -70.68
CA SER A 353 -16.52 11.13 -69.86
C SER A 353 -17.51 11.58 -68.78
N VAL A 354 -18.36 10.67 -68.32
CA VAL A 354 -19.31 10.91 -67.21
C VAL A 354 -18.58 11.35 -65.93
N ASP A 355 -17.38 10.83 -65.68
CA ASP A 355 -16.53 11.20 -64.52
C ASP A 355 -15.99 12.65 -64.64
N LEU A 356 -15.58 13.07 -65.85
CA LEU A 356 -15.12 14.44 -66.08
C LEU A 356 -16.26 15.44 -65.87
N GLN A 357 -17.45 15.15 -66.40
CA GLN A 357 -18.62 16.02 -66.24
C GLN A 357 -19.05 16.13 -64.77
N PHE A 358 -19.04 15.02 -64.03
CA PHE A 358 -19.34 15.02 -62.60
C PHE A 358 -18.33 15.87 -61.80
N LYS A 359 -17.03 15.70 -62.03
CA LYS A 359 -15.97 16.46 -61.34
C LYS A 359 -15.97 17.94 -61.71
N LEU A 360 -16.30 18.29 -62.95
CA LEU A 360 -16.45 19.67 -63.40
C LEU A 360 -17.65 20.36 -62.72
N ASN A 361 -18.80 19.69 -62.68
CA ASN A 361 -19.98 20.20 -61.96
C ASN A 361 -19.70 20.35 -60.46
N LYS A 362 -18.99 19.39 -59.86
CA LYS A 362 -18.53 19.47 -58.46
C LYS A 362 -17.62 20.68 -58.26
N PHE A 363 -16.64 20.92 -59.14
CA PHE A 363 -15.75 22.07 -59.08
C PHE A 363 -16.52 23.39 -59.13
N LEU A 364 -17.43 23.58 -60.09
CA LEU A 364 -18.23 24.81 -60.21
C LEU A 364 -19.13 25.04 -58.98
N ALA A 365 -19.69 23.97 -58.40
CA ALA A 365 -20.49 24.08 -57.17
C ALA A 365 -19.69 24.59 -55.95
N LEU A 366 -18.36 24.44 -55.95
CA LEU A 366 -17.49 24.93 -54.88
C LEU A 366 -17.29 26.45 -54.90
N GLU A 367 -17.64 27.14 -55.99
CA GLU A 367 -17.57 28.61 -56.08
C GLU A 367 -18.52 29.26 -55.07
N GLY A 368 -19.74 28.76 -54.95
CA GLY A 368 -20.71 29.19 -53.94
C GLY A 368 -20.28 28.89 -52.51
N ALA A 369 -19.64 27.74 -52.27
CA ALA A 369 -19.15 27.36 -50.95
C ALA A 369 -17.91 28.15 -50.51
N ALA A 370 -17.04 28.53 -51.46
CA ALA A 370 -15.86 29.33 -51.20
C ALA A 370 -16.20 30.74 -50.68
N SER A 371 -17.34 31.31 -51.10
CA SER A 371 -17.83 32.61 -50.60
C SER A 371 -18.13 32.61 -49.09
N VAL A 372 -18.53 31.47 -48.52
CA VAL A 372 -18.82 31.31 -47.07
C VAL A 372 -17.54 31.14 -46.25
N LEU A 373 -16.44 30.73 -46.88
CA LEU A 373 -15.12 30.53 -46.25
C LEU A 373 -14.20 31.75 -46.40
N GLN A 374 -14.72 32.89 -46.90
CA GLN A 374 -13.96 34.10 -47.18
C GLN A 374 -13.65 35.01 -45.97
N PHE A 375 -13.96 34.59 -44.74
CA PHE A 375 -13.57 35.34 -43.53
C PHE A 375 -12.08 35.71 -43.50
#